data_AF-A0A0D2E4X7-F1
#
_entry.id   AF-A0A0D2E4X7-F1
#
_cell.length_a   1.000
_cell.length_b   1.000
_cell.length_c   1.000
_cell.angle_alpha   90.00
_cell.angle_beta   90.00
_cell.angle_gamma   90.00
#
_symmetry.space_group_name_H-M   'P 1'
#
loop_
_entity.id
_entity.type
_entity.pdbx_description
1 polymer ?
#
loop_
_entity_poly.entity_id
_entity_poly.type
_entity_poly.pdbx_seq_one_letter_code
_entity_poly.pdbx_strand_id
1 'polypeptide(L)'
;MGRWGHRIFEGDSDLDLKGDLTYAIGEKLKARSITIEEDHLEDLLDNMTNPNNRPTPSPMSSQQLRDHLNTISDELFEDYRQKKDPLYGEYSAVILGAVMMGAGVKISSENMVYLRQAADKSEGYPGYRLPFGDLGFRDPGKAQFLAALSHYRNGEPRDMHGPSCFYCGRINQDLHPRSLMKCGRCKGAWYCNQECQRANWKNHKLICRKDGEPPLTAGGFALLNV
;
A
#
# COMPACT_ATOMS: atom_id res chain seq x y z
N MET A 1 -17.13 -0.37 -3.02
CA MET A 1 -15.96 -1.23 -3.29
C MET A 1 -15.40 -0.92 -4.66
N GLY A 2 -14.62 0.16 -4.77
CA GLY A 2 -13.87 0.51 -5.96
C GLY A 2 -12.44 0.89 -5.59
N ARG A 3 -11.60 1.06 -6.61
CA ARG A 3 -10.23 1.53 -6.48
C ARG A 3 -10.07 2.83 -7.28
N TRP A 4 -9.60 3.90 -6.65
CA TRP A 4 -9.40 5.22 -7.28
C TRP A 4 -7.95 5.48 -7.69
N GLY A 5 -7.02 4.60 -7.31
CA GLY A 5 -5.62 4.72 -7.66
C GLY A 5 -4.93 3.39 -7.98
N HIS A 6 -3.61 3.42 -7.97
CA HIS A 6 -2.77 2.27 -8.33
C HIS A 6 -1.84 1.82 -7.21
N ARG A 7 -1.71 2.61 -6.14
CA ARG A 7 -0.88 2.32 -4.97
C ARG A 7 -1.67 1.54 -3.91
N ILE A 8 -0.96 1.04 -2.90
CA ILE A 8 -1.60 0.51 -1.69
C ILE A 8 -2.38 1.65 -1.01
N PHE A 9 -3.51 1.31 -0.37
CA PHE A 9 -4.43 2.23 0.30
C PHE A 9 -5.20 3.16 -0.64
N GLU A 10 -5.25 2.84 -1.94
CA GLU A 10 -6.04 3.59 -2.93
C GLU A 10 -7.27 2.81 -3.42
N GLY A 11 -7.71 1.81 -2.67
CA GLY A 11 -8.97 1.10 -2.92
C GLY A 11 -9.68 0.70 -1.63
N ASP A 12 -11.02 0.58 -1.72
CA ASP A 12 -11.89 0.30 -0.57
C ASP A 12 -11.42 -0.93 0.21
N SER A 13 -11.13 -2.04 -0.49
CA SER A 13 -10.66 -3.28 0.16
C SER A 13 -9.34 -3.14 0.91
N ASP A 14 -8.44 -2.24 0.48
CA ASP A 14 -7.20 -1.97 1.23
C ASP A 14 -7.52 -1.28 2.56
N LEU A 15 -8.53 -0.39 2.56
CA LEU A 15 -8.97 0.35 3.74
C LEU A 15 -9.78 -0.54 4.69
N ASP A 16 -10.64 -1.41 4.15
CA ASP A 16 -11.39 -2.39 4.95
C ASP A 16 -10.42 -3.31 5.70
N LEU A 17 -9.44 -3.90 4.99
CA LEU A 17 -8.40 -4.75 5.60
C LEU A 17 -7.56 -4.00 6.64
N LYS A 18 -7.31 -2.71 6.42
CA LYS A 18 -6.60 -1.85 7.36
C LYS A 18 -7.44 -1.58 8.61
N GLY A 19 -8.75 -1.34 8.47
CA GLY A 19 -9.67 -1.17 9.59
C GLY A 19 -9.73 -2.43 10.46
N ASP A 20 -9.89 -3.60 9.83
CA ASP A 20 -9.87 -4.90 10.53
C ASP A 20 -8.56 -5.12 11.30
N LEU A 21 -7.43 -4.73 10.68
CA LEU A 21 -6.11 -4.80 11.31
C LEU A 21 -5.99 -3.83 12.50
N THR A 22 -6.44 -2.59 12.36
CA THR A 22 -6.43 -1.60 13.44
C THR A 22 -7.21 -2.13 14.65
N TYR A 23 -8.40 -2.69 14.42
CA TYR A 23 -9.19 -3.33 15.46
C TYR A 23 -8.45 -4.49 16.13
N ALA A 24 -7.85 -5.39 15.34
CA ALA A 24 -7.08 -6.52 15.86
C ALA A 24 -5.86 -6.09 16.71
N ILE A 25 -5.17 -5.02 16.30
CA ILE A 25 -4.07 -4.42 17.07
C ILE A 25 -4.59 -3.89 18.41
N GLY A 26 -5.71 -3.15 18.40
CA GLY A 26 -6.33 -2.61 19.61
C GLY A 26 -6.67 -3.70 20.62
N GLU A 27 -7.32 -4.79 20.19
CA GLU A 27 -7.68 -5.90 21.07
C GLU A 27 -6.44 -6.63 21.62
N LYS A 28 -5.37 -6.82 20.83
CA LYS A 28 -4.12 -7.41 21.33
C LYS A 28 -3.43 -6.53 22.37
N LEU A 29 -3.41 -5.21 22.17
CA LEU A 29 -2.82 -4.28 23.13
C LEU A 29 -3.62 -4.27 24.44
N LYS A 30 -4.94 -4.26 24.33
CA LYS A 30 -5.86 -4.36 25.48
C LYS A 30 -5.67 -5.66 26.26
N ALA A 31 -5.45 -6.79 25.58
CA ALA A 31 -5.13 -8.08 26.22
C ALA A 31 -3.81 -8.06 27.02
N ARG A 32 -2.90 -7.11 26.72
CA ARG A 32 -1.68 -6.84 27.48
C ARG A 32 -1.83 -5.71 28.50
N SER A 33 -3.06 -5.33 28.83
CA SER A 33 -3.38 -4.22 29.74
C SER A 33 -2.86 -2.86 29.25
N ILE A 34 -2.70 -2.69 27.94
CA ILE A 34 -2.32 -1.43 27.30
C ILE A 34 -3.57 -0.85 26.66
N THR A 35 -4.14 0.20 27.25
CA THR A 35 -5.30 0.91 26.71
C THR A 35 -4.82 2.08 25.85
N ILE A 36 -5.24 2.11 24.59
CA ILE A 36 -4.98 3.18 23.63
C ILE A 36 -6.33 3.59 23.05
N GLU A 37 -6.63 4.88 23.05
CA GLU A 37 -7.81 5.40 22.35
C GLU A 37 -7.71 5.07 20.86
N GLU A 38 -8.82 4.63 20.26
CA GLU A 38 -8.88 4.15 18.88
C GLU A 38 -8.35 5.20 17.89
N ASP A 39 -8.78 6.45 18.04
CA ASP A 39 -8.33 7.59 17.24
C ASP A 39 -6.79 7.77 17.25
N HIS A 40 -6.14 7.53 18.38
CA HIS A 40 -4.67 7.67 18.49
C HIS A 40 -3.94 6.53 17.78
N LEU A 41 -4.54 5.33 17.78
CA LEU A 41 -4.00 4.18 17.07
C LEU A 41 -4.19 4.37 15.57
N GLU A 42 -5.38 4.79 15.13
CA GLU A 42 -5.65 5.15 13.74
C GLU A 42 -4.70 6.23 13.24
N ASP A 43 -4.50 7.32 13.99
CA ASP A 43 -3.58 8.39 13.61
C ASP A 43 -2.14 7.89 13.37
N LEU A 44 -1.69 6.92 14.15
CA LEU A 44 -0.37 6.30 13.96
C LEU A 44 -0.34 5.41 12.70
N LEU A 45 -1.38 4.59 12.50
CA LEU A 45 -1.45 3.60 11.40
C LEU A 45 -1.81 4.23 10.05
N ASP A 46 -2.47 5.38 10.06
CA ASP A 46 -2.77 6.23 8.90
C ASP A 46 -1.57 7.04 8.42
N ASN A 47 -0.44 6.86 9.13
CA ASN A 47 0.89 7.38 8.84
C ASN A 47 1.09 8.84 9.28
N MET A 48 2.16 9.07 10.05
CA MET A 48 2.61 10.40 10.49
C MET A 48 3.03 11.32 9.33
N THR A 49 3.15 10.80 8.11
CA THR A 49 3.60 11.56 6.93
C THR A 49 2.46 12.01 6.03
N ASN A 50 1.20 11.66 6.32
CA ASN A 50 0.08 12.20 5.57
C ASN A 50 -0.03 13.71 5.86
N PRO A 51 0.25 14.60 4.89
CA PRO A 51 0.25 16.04 5.13
C PRO A 51 -1.15 16.59 5.47
N ASN A 52 -2.20 15.81 5.20
CA ASN A 52 -3.57 16.17 5.52
C ASN A 52 -4.02 15.65 6.90
N ASN A 53 -3.25 14.75 7.53
CA ASN A 53 -3.61 14.28 8.87
C ASN A 53 -3.24 15.34 9.90
N ARG A 54 -4.21 15.78 10.69
CA ARG A 54 -4.00 16.63 11.86
C ARG A 54 -4.03 15.70 13.07
N PRO A 55 -2.88 15.34 13.65
CA PRO A 55 -2.85 14.40 14.75
C PRO A 55 -3.71 14.93 15.90
N THR A 56 -4.57 14.07 16.42
CA THR A 56 -5.36 14.36 17.60
C THR A 56 -4.46 14.55 18.82
N PRO A 57 -4.81 15.43 19.78
CA PRO A 57 -4.02 15.59 21.00
C PRO A 57 -4.00 14.31 21.83
N SER A 58 -2.89 13.57 21.78
CA SER A 58 -2.73 12.32 22.52
C SER A 58 -1.91 12.49 23.80
N PRO A 59 -2.26 11.81 24.91
CA PRO A 59 -1.42 11.75 26.11
C PRO A 59 -0.15 10.91 25.88
N MET A 60 -0.08 10.12 24.80
CA MET A 60 1.06 9.31 24.43
C MET A 60 1.71 9.83 23.15
N SER A 61 3.05 9.89 23.15
CA SER A 61 3.80 10.21 21.94
C SER A 61 3.71 9.07 20.92
N SER A 62 3.84 9.40 19.63
CA SER A 62 3.89 8.39 18.56
C SER A 62 5.04 7.39 18.74
N GLN A 63 6.10 7.76 19.48
CA GLN A 63 7.18 6.85 19.82
C GLN A 63 6.74 5.81 20.85
N GLN A 64 6.04 6.22 21.91
CA GLN A 64 5.50 5.28 22.91
C GLN A 64 4.51 4.30 22.28
N LEU A 65 3.63 4.79 21.40
CA LEU A 65 2.69 3.94 20.65
C LEU A 65 3.45 2.93 19.78
N ARG A 66 4.46 3.37 19.02
CA ARG A 66 5.34 2.47 18.26
C ARG A 66 6.00 1.41 19.15
N ASP A 67 6.45 1.79 20.33
CA ASP A 67 7.09 0.86 21.26
C ASP A 67 6.12 -0.21 21.76
N HIS A 68 4.85 0.14 22.01
CA HIS A 68 3.80 -0.85 22.30
C HIS A 68 3.54 -1.79 21.12
N LEU A 69 3.43 -1.26 19.89
CA LEU A 69 3.27 -2.07 18.67
C LEU A 69 4.47 -3.02 18.47
N ASN A 70 5.69 -2.55 18.75
CA ASN A 70 6.89 -3.39 18.68
C ASN A 70 6.81 -4.61 19.62
N THR A 71 6.08 -4.52 20.74
CA THR A 71 5.94 -5.67 21.66
C THR A 71 5.04 -6.78 21.13
N ILE A 72 4.13 -6.47 20.20
CA ILE A 72 3.15 -7.41 19.62
C ILE A 72 3.41 -7.72 18.14
N SER A 73 4.38 -7.05 17.50
CA SER A 73 4.66 -7.15 16.05
C SER A 73 4.83 -8.60 15.59
N ASP A 74 5.73 -9.37 16.19
CA ASP A 74 5.99 -10.74 15.75
C ASP A 74 4.79 -11.68 15.97
N GLU A 75 4.02 -11.46 17.04
CA GLU A 75 2.79 -12.21 17.33
C GLU A 75 1.70 -11.91 16.28
N LEU A 76 1.54 -10.64 15.89
CA LEU A 76 0.63 -10.25 14.80
C LEU A 76 1.00 -10.92 13.48
N PHE A 77 2.29 -10.96 13.14
CA PHE A 77 2.73 -11.65 11.92
C PHE A 77 2.44 -13.14 11.95
N GLU A 78 2.59 -13.78 13.11
CA GLU A 78 2.27 -15.20 13.26
C GLU A 78 0.77 -15.48 13.09
N ASP A 79 -0.09 -14.65 13.68
CA ASP A 79 -1.54 -14.77 13.52
C ASP A 79 -1.96 -14.67 12.05
N TYR A 80 -1.43 -13.68 11.31
CA TYR A 80 -1.73 -13.50 9.88
C TYR A 80 -1.13 -14.59 9.01
N ARG A 81 -0.04 -15.23 9.45
CA ARG A 81 0.55 -16.39 8.77
C ARG A 81 -0.31 -17.65 8.91
N GLN A 82 -0.87 -17.86 10.09
CA GLN A 82 -1.71 -19.02 10.39
C GLN A 82 -3.14 -18.86 9.85
N LYS A 83 -3.69 -17.65 9.94
CA LYS A 83 -5.07 -17.34 9.56
C LYS A 83 -5.11 -16.54 8.26
N LYS A 84 -5.03 -17.25 7.14
CA LYS A 84 -5.23 -16.63 5.82
C LYS A 84 -6.63 -16.08 5.70
N ASP A 85 -6.74 -14.88 5.12
CA ASP A 85 -8.04 -14.29 4.86
C ASP A 85 -8.77 -15.11 3.77
N PRO A 86 -10.05 -15.48 3.97
CA PRO A 86 -10.77 -16.33 3.02
C PRO A 86 -11.02 -15.66 1.66
N LEU A 87 -11.07 -14.33 1.61
CA LEU A 87 -11.32 -13.56 0.39
C LEU A 87 -10.02 -13.00 -0.22
N TYR A 88 -9.14 -12.47 0.64
CA TYR A 88 -7.93 -11.76 0.22
C TYR A 88 -6.66 -12.61 0.28
N GLY A 89 -6.72 -13.80 0.89
CA GLY A 89 -5.60 -14.73 0.96
C GLY A 89 -4.37 -14.12 1.62
N GLU A 90 -3.25 -14.12 0.88
CA GLU A 90 -1.95 -13.58 1.32
C GLU A 90 -1.91 -12.04 1.29
N TYR A 91 -2.87 -11.39 0.64
CA TYR A 91 -2.90 -9.93 0.53
C TYR A 91 -3.21 -9.25 1.87
N SER A 92 -3.89 -9.91 2.80
CA SER A 92 -4.07 -9.38 4.16
C SER A 92 -2.72 -9.20 4.88
N ALA A 93 -1.77 -10.12 4.67
CA ALA A 93 -0.41 -9.99 5.19
C ALA A 93 0.37 -8.86 4.51
N VAL A 94 0.11 -8.59 3.23
CA VAL A 94 0.65 -7.40 2.54
C VAL A 94 0.17 -6.12 3.22
N ILE A 95 -1.14 -6.02 3.51
CA ILE A 95 -1.71 -4.85 4.20
C ILE A 95 -1.11 -4.70 5.60
N LEU A 96 -0.96 -5.80 6.36
CA LEU A 96 -0.22 -5.79 7.63
C LEU A 96 1.19 -5.21 7.48
N GLY A 97 1.98 -5.73 6.53
CA GLY A 97 3.32 -5.23 6.28
C GLY A 97 3.36 -3.76 5.89
N ALA A 98 2.42 -3.31 5.06
CA ALA A 98 2.33 -1.92 4.61
C ALA A 98 2.01 -0.97 5.77
N VAL A 99 1.06 -1.35 6.63
CA VAL A 99 0.69 -0.59 7.83
C VAL A 99 1.84 -0.55 8.83
N MET A 100 2.49 -1.68 9.12
CA MET A 100 3.63 -1.75 10.04
C MET A 100 4.82 -0.91 9.57
N MET A 101 5.16 -0.97 8.27
CA MET A 101 6.20 -0.11 7.68
C MET A 101 5.79 1.36 7.71
N GLY A 102 4.52 1.67 7.44
CA GLY A 102 3.97 3.03 7.51
C GLY A 102 4.10 3.63 8.91
N ALA A 103 3.78 2.86 9.95
CA ALA A 103 3.87 3.27 11.34
C ALA A 103 5.31 3.33 11.90
N GLY A 104 6.31 2.78 11.19
CA GLY A 104 7.69 2.71 11.66
C GLY A 104 7.95 1.57 12.65
N VAL A 105 7.15 0.50 12.61
CA VAL A 105 7.25 -0.65 13.52
C VAL A 105 8.43 -1.56 13.13
N LYS A 106 9.11 -2.12 14.12
CA LYS A 106 10.18 -3.09 13.91
C LYS A 106 9.61 -4.37 13.30
N ILE A 107 10.16 -4.76 12.16
CA ILE A 107 9.83 -6.01 11.47
C ILE A 107 11.11 -6.87 11.44
N SER A 108 10.99 -8.12 11.89
CA SER A 108 12.10 -9.08 11.88
C SER A 108 12.49 -9.49 10.46
N SER A 109 13.71 -9.99 10.26
CA SER A 109 14.17 -10.48 8.96
C SER A 109 13.31 -11.63 8.43
N GLU A 110 12.83 -12.51 9.30
CA GLU A 110 11.92 -13.59 8.97
C GLU A 110 10.58 -13.07 8.46
N ASN A 111 10.00 -12.07 9.15
CA ASN A 111 8.75 -11.43 8.72
C ASN A 111 8.93 -10.64 7.42
N MET A 112 10.11 -10.07 7.16
CA MET A 112 10.44 -9.46 5.87
C MET A 112 10.48 -10.48 4.72
N VAL A 113 10.97 -11.69 4.97
CA VAL A 113 10.94 -12.77 3.97
C VAL A 113 9.51 -13.25 3.73
N TYR A 114 8.74 -13.43 4.80
CA TYR A 114 7.32 -13.78 4.72
C TYR A 114 6.53 -12.76 3.89
N LEU A 115 6.72 -11.45 4.12
CA LEU A 115 6.06 -10.39 3.35
C LEU A 115 6.41 -10.42 1.86
N ARG A 116 7.66 -10.74 1.49
CA ARG A 116 8.04 -10.92 0.08
C ARG A 116 7.29 -12.10 -0.55
N GLN A 117 7.23 -13.23 0.15
CA GLN A 117 6.50 -14.41 -0.32
C GLN A 117 5.00 -14.15 -0.45
N ALA A 118 4.40 -13.43 0.51
CA ALA A 118 3.00 -13.04 0.49
C ALA A 118 2.72 -12.11 -0.71
N ALA A 119 3.60 -11.15 -0.98
CA ALA A 119 3.48 -10.27 -2.15
C ALA A 119 3.58 -11.05 -3.47
N ASP A 120 4.48 -12.04 -3.56
CA ASP A 120 4.64 -12.87 -4.75
C ASP A 120 3.39 -13.70 -5.04
N LYS A 121 2.77 -14.28 -4.00
CA LYS A 121 1.53 -15.06 -4.09
C LYS A 121 0.28 -14.21 -4.30
N SER A 122 0.33 -12.91 -3.97
CA SER A 122 -0.79 -12.00 -4.17
C SER A 122 -0.92 -11.65 -5.65
N GLU A 123 -2.16 -11.67 -6.14
CA GLU A 123 -2.50 -11.30 -7.52
C GLU A 123 -2.10 -9.84 -7.81
N GLY A 124 -1.69 -9.60 -9.06
CA GLY A 124 -1.31 -8.27 -9.54
C GLY A 124 -1.86 -8.05 -10.94
N TYR A 125 -2.44 -6.87 -11.19
CA TYR A 125 -3.12 -6.57 -12.45
C TYR A 125 -2.56 -5.32 -13.16
N PRO A 126 -2.24 -5.41 -14.47
CA PRO A 126 -1.90 -4.25 -15.27
C PRO A 126 -3.16 -3.47 -15.66
N GLY A 127 -3.39 -2.31 -15.03
CA GLY A 127 -4.45 -1.39 -15.45
C GLY A 127 -5.75 -1.53 -14.65
N TYR A 128 -6.91 -1.45 -15.30
CA TYR A 128 -8.25 -1.46 -14.68
C TYR A 128 -8.80 -2.88 -14.53
N ARG A 129 -9.59 -3.12 -13.48
CA ARG A 129 -10.34 -4.35 -13.17
C ARG A 129 -11.72 -3.93 -12.65
N LEU A 130 -12.71 -4.77 -12.93
CA LEU A 130 -14.04 -4.58 -12.38
C LEU A 130 -14.01 -4.74 -10.85
N PRO A 131 -14.80 -3.94 -10.12
CA PRO A 131 -14.93 -3.96 -8.66
C PRO A 131 -14.92 -5.34 -8.00
N PHE A 132 -15.74 -6.27 -8.50
CA PHE A 132 -15.95 -7.59 -7.87
C PHE A 132 -14.75 -8.53 -7.93
N GLY A 133 -13.69 -8.18 -8.65
CA GLY A 133 -12.48 -9.00 -8.78
C GLY A 133 -11.19 -8.18 -8.73
N ASP A 134 -11.25 -6.96 -8.17
CA ASP A 134 -10.07 -6.12 -7.94
C ASP A 134 -9.41 -6.47 -6.59
N LEU A 135 -9.18 -7.76 -6.38
CA LEU A 135 -8.55 -8.31 -5.18
C LEU A 135 -7.02 -8.25 -5.35
N GLY A 136 -6.31 -7.82 -4.32
CA GLY A 136 -4.85 -7.74 -4.35
C GLY A 136 -4.32 -6.45 -4.98
N PHE A 137 -3.21 -6.58 -5.71
CA PHE A 137 -2.46 -5.44 -6.22
C PHE A 137 -2.91 -4.95 -7.60
N ARG A 138 -2.69 -3.65 -7.82
CA ARG A 138 -2.32 -3.15 -9.15
C ARG A 138 -0.80 -3.20 -9.29
N ASP A 139 -0.29 -3.37 -10.51
CA ASP A 139 1.16 -3.46 -10.76
C ASP A 139 1.97 -2.34 -10.08
N PRO A 140 1.58 -1.04 -10.15
CA PRO A 140 2.32 0.02 -9.46
C PRO A 140 2.33 -0.13 -7.93
N GLY A 141 1.24 -0.62 -7.34
CA GLY A 141 1.13 -0.88 -5.91
C GLY A 141 1.97 -2.07 -5.47
N LYS A 142 2.04 -3.14 -6.29
CA LYS A 142 2.97 -4.26 -6.05
C LYS A 142 4.41 -3.78 -6.10
N ALA A 143 4.77 -2.99 -7.10
CA ALA A 143 6.10 -2.39 -7.21
C ALA A 143 6.42 -1.51 -5.98
N GLN A 144 5.48 -0.66 -5.56
CA GLN A 144 5.62 0.19 -4.36
C GLN A 144 5.89 -0.65 -3.11
N PHE A 145 5.14 -1.73 -2.91
CA PHE A 145 5.33 -2.61 -1.75
C PHE A 145 6.68 -3.32 -1.77
N LEU A 146 7.10 -3.85 -2.91
CA LEU A 146 8.40 -4.52 -3.04
C LEU A 146 9.57 -3.54 -2.85
N ALA A 147 9.43 -2.30 -3.33
CA ALA A 147 10.37 -1.23 -3.04
C ALA A 147 10.40 -0.92 -1.54
N ALA A 148 9.24 -0.92 -0.87
CA ALA A 148 9.14 -0.74 0.57
C ALA A 148 9.92 -1.79 1.34
N LEU A 149 9.70 -3.08 1.06
CA LEU A 149 10.44 -4.16 1.71
C LEU A 149 11.97 -4.08 1.48
N SER A 150 12.39 -3.47 0.38
CA SER A 150 13.81 -3.35 0.02
C SER A 150 14.51 -2.14 0.66
N HIS A 151 13.77 -1.08 0.95
CA HIS A 151 14.32 0.19 1.44
C HIS A 151 13.89 0.54 2.87
N TYR A 152 13.03 -0.27 3.50
CA TYR A 152 12.54 -0.03 4.85
C TYR A 152 13.64 -0.12 5.91
N ARG A 153 13.58 0.78 6.89
CA ARG A 153 14.44 0.81 8.07
C ARG A 153 13.57 0.83 9.32
N ASN A 154 13.82 -0.11 10.23
CA ASN A 154 13.09 -0.23 11.49
C ASN A 154 13.11 1.08 12.29
N GLY A 155 11.95 1.53 12.75
CA GLY A 155 11.80 2.80 13.48
C GLY A 155 11.62 4.03 12.59
N GLU A 156 11.83 3.92 11.27
CA GLU A 156 11.59 5.00 10.32
C GLU A 156 10.23 4.79 9.62
N PRO A 157 9.25 5.69 9.80
CA PRO A 157 7.98 5.63 9.08
C PRO A 157 8.22 5.72 7.58
N ARG A 158 7.58 4.82 6.81
CA ARG A 158 7.66 4.84 5.36
C ARG A 158 6.41 5.44 4.73
N ASP A 159 6.58 6.35 3.78
CA ASP A 159 5.44 6.91 3.06
C ASP A 159 4.85 5.89 2.07
N MET A 160 3.60 5.47 2.34
CA MET A 160 2.84 4.54 1.49
C MET A 160 1.74 5.26 0.69
N HIS A 161 1.43 6.52 1.00
CA HIS A 161 0.34 7.28 0.38
C HIS A 161 0.83 8.15 -0.77
N GLY A 162 2.04 8.70 -0.63
CA GLY A 162 2.66 9.57 -1.62
C GLY A 162 2.95 8.89 -2.96
N PRO A 163 3.31 9.68 -3.97
CA PRO A 163 3.65 9.14 -5.28
C PRO A 163 4.81 8.15 -5.22
N SER A 164 4.68 7.07 -5.98
CA SER A 164 5.72 6.06 -6.20
C SER A 164 5.96 5.84 -7.68
N CYS A 165 7.17 5.42 -8.05
CA CYS A 165 7.48 5.05 -9.42
C CYS A 165 6.61 3.87 -9.88
N PHE A 166 5.89 4.01 -10.98
CA PHE A 166 4.98 2.96 -11.49
C PHE A 166 5.70 1.70 -11.97
N TYR A 167 7.03 1.75 -12.13
CA TYR A 167 7.84 0.60 -12.52
C TYR A 167 8.56 -0.04 -11.34
N CYS A 168 9.37 0.75 -10.61
CA CYS A 168 10.24 0.23 -9.57
C CYS A 168 9.75 0.53 -8.15
N GLY A 169 8.61 1.19 -7.98
CA GLY A 169 7.98 1.44 -6.69
C GLY A 169 8.66 2.45 -5.77
N ARG A 170 9.86 2.93 -6.11
CA ARG A 170 10.59 3.91 -5.30
C ARG A 170 9.79 5.19 -5.12
N ILE A 171 9.81 5.72 -3.91
CA ILE A 171 9.19 6.99 -3.52
C ILE A 171 10.26 8.09 -3.43
N ASN A 172 9.86 9.35 -3.24
CA ASN A 172 10.82 10.45 -3.10
C ASN A 172 11.82 10.24 -1.96
N GLN A 173 11.42 9.57 -0.86
CA GLN A 173 12.33 9.21 0.24
C GLN A 173 13.52 8.35 -0.24
N ASP A 174 13.33 7.49 -1.25
CA ASP A 174 14.37 6.59 -1.78
C ASP A 174 15.28 7.28 -2.83
N LEU A 175 14.93 8.49 -3.29
CA LEU A 175 15.51 9.11 -4.49
C LEU A 175 16.32 10.38 -4.21
N HIS A 176 16.31 10.89 -2.98
CA HIS A 176 16.94 12.15 -2.60
C HIS A 176 18.40 12.25 -3.13
N PRO A 177 18.80 13.38 -3.74
CA PRO A 177 18.08 14.66 -3.88
C PRO A 177 17.11 14.74 -5.07
N ARG A 178 16.93 13.65 -5.83
CA ARG A 178 16.01 13.61 -6.97
C ARG A 178 14.57 13.41 -6.51
N SER A 179 13.63 13.81 -7.37
CA SER A 179 12.20 13.60 -7.18
C SER A 179 11.59 12.83 -8.35
N LEU A 180 10.42 12.23 -8.11
CA LEU A 180 9.64 11.58 -9.14
C LEU A 180 9.14 12.59 -10.18
N MET A 181 9.19 12.18 -11.44
CA MET A 181 8.66 12.93 -12.58
C MET A 181 7.34 12.32 -13.05
N LYS A 182 6.41 13.20 -13.43
CA LYS A 182 5.14 12.79 -14.04
C LYS A 182 5.34 12.39 -15.50
N CYS A 183 4.52 11.46 -15.98
CA CYS A 183 4.38 11.21 -17.41
C CYS A 183 3.94 12.50 -18.12
N GLY A 184 4.72 12.98 -19.08
CA GLY A 184 4.44 14.24 -19.79
C GLY A 184 3.11 14.25 -20.56
N ARG A 185 2.55 13.07 -20.89
CA ARG A 185 1.28 12.96 -21.61
C ARG A 185 0.07 12.94 -20.69
N CYS A 186 -0.02 11.98 -19.78
CA CYS A 186 -1.20 11.79 -18.94
C CYS A 186 -1.13 12.46 -17.57
N LYS A 187 0.06 12.85 -17.11
CA LYS A 187 0.32 13.44 -15.78
C LYS A 187 -0.12 12.60 -14.57
N GLY A 188 -0.76 11.44 -14.76
CA GLY A 188 -1.24 10.54 -13.72
C GLY A 188 -0.27 9.43 -13.30
N ALA A 189 0.73 9.10 -14.13
CA ALA A 189 1.77 8.13 -13.77
C ALA A 189 3.07 8.83 -13.38
N TRP A 190 3.80 8.23 -12.43
CA TRP A 190 5.06 8.76 -11.88
C TRP A 190 6.22 7.82 -12.15
N TYR A 191 7.40 8.37 -12.38
CA TYR A 191 8.63 7.62 -12.67
C TYR A 191 9.83 8.28 -12.01
N CYS A 192 10.85 7.51 -11.62
CA CYS A 192 12.09 8.09 -11.08
C CYS A 192 13.06 8.55 -12.18
N ASN A 193 12.96 7.99 -13.39
CA ASN A 193 13.75 8.35 -14.55
C ASN A 193 13.07 7.88 -15.86
N GLN A 194 13.66 8.26 -16.99
CA GLN A 194 13.15 7.89 -18.31
C GLN A 194 13.24 6.39 -18.59
N GLU A 195 14.18 5.68 -17.98
CA GLU A 195 14.34 4.22 -18.12
C GLU A 195 13.14 3.47 -17.54
N CYS A 196 12.72 3.83 -16.31
CA CYS A 196 11.53 3.28 -15.67
C CYS A 196 10.26 3.58 -16.47
N GLN A 197 10.17 4.79 -17.06
CA GLN A 197 9.06 5.14 -17.93
C GLN A 197 9.00 4.26 -19.19
N ARG A 198 10.15 4.04 -19.85
CA ARG A 198 10.25 3.19 -21.05
C ARG A 198 9.96 1.72 -20.71
N ALA A 199 10.46 1.23 -19.58
CA ALA A 199 10.23 -0.14 -19.13
C ALA A 199 8.75 -0.42 -18.84
N ASN A 200 8.05 0.54 -18.21
CA ASN A 200 6.61 0.42 -17.93
C ASN A 200 5.72 0.69 -19.15
N TRP A 201 6.27 1.18 -20.27
CA TRP A 201 5.46 1.66 -21.40
C TRP A 201 4.50 0.61 -21.95
N LYS A 202 4.90 -0.66 -21.98
CA LYS A 202 4.06 -1.77 -22.46
C LYS A 202 2.71 -1.84 -21.74
N ASN A 203 2.70 -1.60 -20.43
CA ASN A 203 1.50 -1.64 -19.60
C ASN A 203 0.85 -0.25 -19.53
N HIS A 204 1.65 0.80 -19.34
CA HIS A 204 1.15 2.16 -19.18
C HIS A 204 0.43 2.70 -20.42
N LYS A 205 0.87 2.38 -21.63
CA LYS A 205 0.28 2.89 -22.88
C LYS A 205 -1.22 2.61 -23.00
N LEU A 206 -1.72 1.55 -22.37
CA LEU A 206 -3.13 1.15 -22.38
C LEU A 206 -4.02 2.12 -21.60
N ILE A 207 -3.42 2.82 -20.62
CA ILE A 207 -4.10 3.75 -19.72
C ILE A 207 -3.58 5.19 -19.85
N CYS A 208 -2.59 5.44 -20.72
CA CYS A 208 -1.97 6.76 -20.91
C CYS A 208 -2.85 7.66 -21.79
N ARG A 209 -3.59 8.58 -21.17
CA ARG A 209 -4.57 9.48 -21.81
C ARG A 209 -4.38 10.90 -21.31
N LYS A 210 -4.65 11.94 -22.11
CA LYS A 210 -4.65 13.32 -21.59
C LYS A 210 -5.85 13.52 -20.65
N ASP A 211 -5.70 14.44 -19.69
CA ASP A 211 -6.79 14.84 -18.80
C ASP A 211 -8.00 15.29 -19.64
N GLY A 212 -9.15 14.64 -19.45
CA GLY A 212 -10.40 14.93 -20.17
C GLY A 212 -10.63 14.18 -21.49
N GLU A 213 -9.71 13.31 -21.94
CA GLU A 213 -9.97 12.43 -23.10
C GLU A 213 -10.86 11.24 -22.70
N PRO A 214 -11.90 10.90 -23.49
CA PRO A 214 -12.71 9.70 -23.23
C PRO A 214 -11.86 8.43 -23.33
N PRO A 215 -12.24 7.34 -22.65
CA PRO A 215 -11.51 6.09 -22.73
C PRO A 215 -11.42 5.63 -24.20
N LEU A 216 -10.21 5.31 -24.67
CA LEU A 216 -9.99 4.61 -25.93
C LEU A 216 -10.75 3.30 -25.80
N THR A 217 -11.88 3.22 -26.48
CA THR A 217 -12.59 1.97 -26.69
C THR A 217 -11.61 0.99 -27.31
N ALA A 218 -11.47 -0.18 -26.71
CA ALA A 218 -10.99 -1.32 -27.47
C ALA A 218 -11.95 -1.46 -28.67
N GLY A 219 -11.41 -1.42 -29.88
CA GLY A 219 -12.21 -1.20 -31.08
C GLY A 219 -13.39 -2.17 -31.25
N GLY A 220 -14.46 -1.65 -31.89
CA GLY A 220 -15.39 -2.42 -32.70
C GLY A 220 -16.20 -3.50 -32.01
N PHE A 221 -17.38 -3.13 -31.48
CA PHE A 221 -18.53 -4.01 -31.69
C PHE A 221 -18.93 -3.85 -33.17
N ALA A 222 -18.38 -4.70 -34.03
CA ALA A 222 -19.06 -5.02 -35.27
C ALA A 222 -20.40 -5.62 -34.87
N LEU A 223 -21.47 -4.85 -35.05
CA LEU A 223 -22.82 -5.38 -35.16
C LEU A 223 -22.78 -6.42 -36.28
N LEU A 224 -22.79 -7.70 -35.93
CA LEU A 224 -23.27 -8.72 -36.85
C LEU A 224 -24.76 -8.41 -37.06
N ASN A 225 -25.05 -7.82 -38.22
CA ASN A 225 -26.41 -7.68 -38.71
C ASN A 225 -27.08 -9.05 -38.72
N VAL A 226 -28.22 -9.14 -38.01
CA VAL A 226 -29.36 -9.96 -38.44
C VAL A 226 -30.20 -9.09 -39.36
#